data_AF-A0A4X2JY70-F1
#
_entry.id   AF-A0A4X2JY70-F1
#
_cell.length_a   1.000
_cell.length_b   1.000
_cell.length_c   1.000
_cell.angle_alpha   90.00
_cell.angle_beta   90.00
_cell.angle_gamma   90.00
#
_symmetry.space_group_name_H-M   'P 1'
#
loop_
_entity.id
_entity.type
_entity.pdbx_description
1 polymer ?
#
loop_
_entity_poly.entity_id
_entity_poly.type
_entity_poly.pdbx_seq_one_letter_code
_entity_poly.pdbx_strand_id
1 'polypeptide(L)'
;MASGETSRRRERVLCLFDVDGTLTPARQTIQNHLGEELLQDLINFCLNYMALLKLPKKRGTFIEFRNGMLNVSPIGRSCTLEERIEFSELDKKEKIREKFVEALKAEFAGKGLRFSRGGMISFDVFPEGWDKRYCLDRLDQESFDTIHFFGNETSPGGNDYEIYDDPRTVGHSVVSPQDTVQRCRELFFPESAHEA
;
A
#
# COMPACT_ATOMS: atom_id res chain seq x y z
N MET A 1 -29.94 -47.84 14.81
CA MET A 1 -29.58 -46.85 13.78
C MET A 1 -28.65 -45.85 14.42
N ALA A 2 -27.35 -45.92 14.11
CA ALA A 2 -26.37 -44.98 14.63
C ALA A 2 -26.42 -43.71 13.76
N SER A 3 -26.91 -42.60 14.33
CA SER A 3 -26.82 -41.28 13.73
C SER A 3 -25.35 -40.87 13.73
N GLY A 4 -24.72 -40.94 12.56
CA GLY A 4 -23.38 -40.41 12.36
C GLY A 4 -23.42 -38.88 12.46
N GLU A 5 -23.01 -38.34 13.60
CA GLU A 5 -22.56 -36.95 13.66
C GLU A 5 -21.28 -36.85 12.84
N THR A 6 -21.42 -36.48 11.57
CA THR A 6 -20.30 -35.90 10.81
C THR A 6 -19.84 -34.66 11.57
N SER A 7 -18.73 -34.79 12.30
CA SER A 7 -18.00 -33.67 12.89
C SER A 7 -17.67 -32.68 11.78
N ARG A 8 -18.46 -31.61 11.65
CA ARG A 8 -18.19 -30.52 10.70
C ARG A 8 -16.91 -29.84 11.18
N ARG A 9 -15.85 -29.90 10.38
CA ARG A 9 -14.63 -29.12 10.61
C ARG A 9 -15.03 -27.66 10.77
N ARG A 10 -14.57 -27.02 11.85
CA ARG A 10 -14.77 -25.59 12.07
C ARG A 10 -14.03 -24.83 10.97
N GLU A 11 -14.74 -23.96 10.26
CA GLU A 11 -14.18 -23.12 9.21
C GLU A 11 -13.01 -22.29 9.77
N ARG A 12 -11.89 -22.28 9.05
CA ARG A 12 -10.72 -21.48 9.37
C ARG A 12 -10.83 -20.14 8.65
N VAL A 13 -11.29 -19.16 9.41
CA VAL A 13 -11.42 -17.77 8.96
C VAL A 13 -10.23 -16.95 9.43
N LEU A 14 -9.66 -16.14 8.52
CA LEU A 14 -8.68 -15.12 8.85
C LEU A 14 -9.25 -13.74 8.55
N CYS A 15 -9.15 -12.81 9.51
CA CYS A 15 -9.48 -11.40 9.29
C CYS A 15 -8.18 -10.59 9.20
N LEU A 16 -7.93 -10.03 8.02
CA LEU A 16 -6.86 -9.08 7.76
C LEU A 16 -7.38 -7.67 7.93
N PHE A 17 -6.81 -6.96 8.89
CA PHE A 17 -7.09 -5.55 9.12
C PHE A 17 -5.92 -4.74 8.60
N ASP A 18 -6.21 -3.73 7.78
CA ASP A 18 -5.21 -2.71 7.58
C ASP A 18 -5.00 -1.93 8.89
N VAL A 19 -3.75 -1.85 9.31
CA VAL A 19 -3.33 -0.94 10.36
C VAL A 19 -2.17 -0.16 9.77
N ASP A 20 -2.37 1.15 9.59
CA ASP A 20 -1.39 2.05 8.98
C ASP A 20 0.03 1.77 9.50
N GLY A 21 0.94 1.47 8.57
CA GLY A 21 2.36 1.23 8.89
C GLY A 21 2.72 -0.15 9.46
N THR A 22 1.80 -1.12 9.50
CA THR A 22 2.05 -2.45 10.09
C THR A 22 2.18 -3.61 9.11
N LEU A 23 1.92 -3.40 7.81
CA LEU A 23 2.19 -4.45 6.84
C LEU A 23 3.70 -4.70 6.82
N THR A 24 4.03 -5.90 7.29
CA THR A 24 5.36 -6.40 7.57
C THR A 24 6.37 -5.96 6.51
N PRO A 25 7.60 -5.60 6.87
CA PRO A 25 8.64 -5.32 5.90
C PRO A 25 8.66 -6.45 4.86
N ALA A 26 8.64 -6.10 3.57
CA ALA A 26 8.96 -7.07 2.54
C ALA A 26 10.26 -7.74 2.97
N ARG A 27 10.22 -9.06 3.28
CA ARG A 27 11.43 -9.81 3.67
C ARG A 27 12.45 -9.87 2.52
N GLN A 28 12.03 -9.50 1.31
CA GLN A 28 12.88 -9.29 0.15
C GLN A 28 13.20 -7.80 0.03
N THR A 29 14.48 -7.47 -0.17
CA THR A 29 14.91 -6.11 -0.47
C THR A 29 14.56 -5.79 -1.92
N ILE A 30 14.12 -4.55 -2.19
CA ILE A 30 13.84 -4.07 -3.56
C ILE A 30 15.03 -4.31 -4.50
N GLN A 31 16.26 -4.17 -3.97
CA GLN A 31 17.51 -4.45 -4.67
C GLN A 31 17.59 -5.90 -5.18
N ASN A 32 17.23 -6.89 -4.37
CA ASN A 32 17.28 -8.29 -4.78
C ASN A 32 16.25 -8.63 -5.86
N HIS A 33 15.15 -7.88 -5.92
CA HIS A 33 14.08 -8.12 -6.89
C HIS A 33 14.32 -7.41 -8.22
N LEU A 34 14.72 -6.14 -8.19
CA LEU A 34 14.94 -5.34 -9.41
C LEU A 34 16.34 -5.54 -10.01
N GLY A 35 17.32 -5.93 -9.20
CA GLY A 35 18.74 -5.90 -9.56
C GLY A 35 19.33 -4.49 -9.52
N GLU A 36 20.66 -4.42 -9.43
CA GLU A 36 21.40 -3.15 -9.32
C GLU A 36 21.24 -2.23 -10.53
N GLU A 37 21.27 -2.78 -11.76
CA GLU A 37 21.22 -1.96 -12.98
C GLU A 37 19.91 -1.16 -13.06
N LEU A 38 18.76 -1.84 -12.95
CA LEU A 38 17.45 -1.18 -12.99
C LEU A 38 17.25 -0.22 -11.82
N LEU A 39 17.74 -0.60 -10.63
CA LEU A 39 17.66 0.24 -9.44
C LEU A 39 18.48 1.54 -9.61
N GLN A 40 19.68 1.45 -10.17
CA GLN A 40 20.52 2.61 -10.45
C GLN A 40 19.93 3.49 -11.56
N ASP A 41 19.37 2.90 -12.63
CA ASP A 41 18.65 3.64 -13.67
C ASP A 41 17.52 4.48 -13.06
N LEU A 42 16.71 3.85 -12.19
CA LEU A 42 15.61 4.52 -11.48
C LEU A 42 16.10 5.65 -10.58
N ILE A 43 17.15 5.41 -9.78
CA ILE A 43 17.73 6.41 -8.89
C ILE A 43 18.29 7.59 -9.70
N ASN A 44 19.07 7.31 -10.75
CA ASN A 44 19.68 8.33 -11.58
C ASN A 44 18.64 9.17 -12.32
N PHE A 45 17.59 8.54 -12.85
CA PHE A 45 16.46 9.26 -13.44
C PHE A 45 15.81 10.19 -12.41
N CYS A 46 15.53 9.68 -11.20
CA CYS A 46 14.92 10.49 -10.14
C CYS A 46 15.79 11.70 -9.78
N LEU A 47 17.10 11.50 -9.61
CA LEU A 47 18.06 12.57 -9.28
C LEU A 47 18.11 13.63 -10.39
N ASN A 48 18.22 13.21 -11.66
CA ASN A 48 18.25 14.11 -12.81
C ASN A 48 16.95 14.91 -12.93
N TYR A 49 15.80 14.26 -12.80
CA TYR A 49 14.50 14.92 -12.85
C TYR A 49 14.37 15.98 -11.74
N MET A 50 14.72 15.61 -10.49
CA MET A 50 14.66 16.53 -9.36
C MET A 50 15.68 17.65 -9.42
N ALA A 51 16.82 17.47 -10.11
CA ALA A 51 17.80 18.54 -10.33
C ALA A 51 17.20 19.72 -11.11
N LEU A 52 16.31 19.43 -12.06
CA LEU A 52 15.65 20.44 -12.91
C LEU A 52 14.43 21.11 -12.24
N LEU A 53 13.88 20.50 -11.18
CA LEU A 53 12.77 21.09 -10.43
C LEU A 53 13.25 22.28 -9.60
N LYS A 54 12.62 23.45 -9.77
CA LYS A 54 12.82 24.62 -8.90
C LYS A 54 11.64 24.76 -7.97
N LEU A 55 11.89 24.57 -6.67
CA LEU A 55 10.90 24.68 -5.61
C LEU A 55 11.23 25.89 -4.72
N PRO A 56 10.25 26.45 -3.98
CA PRO A 56 10.53 27.50 -3.00
C PRO A 56 11.59 27.08 -1.97
N LYS A 57 11.56 25.80 -1.57
CA LYS A 57 12.49 25.21 -0.62
C LYS A 57 12.85 23.79 -1.06
N LYS A 58 14.12 23.41 -0.88
CA LYS A 58 14.61 22.03 -0.89
C LYS A 58 15.35 21.76 0.41
N ARG A 59 15.27 20.53 0.90
CA ARG A 59 15.96 20.05 2.10
C ARG A 59 16.86 18.88 1.70
N GLY A 60 16.82 17.77 2.43
CA GLY A 60 17.58 16.56 2.14
C GLY A 60 16.69 15.31 2.17
N THR A 61 17.30 14.17 1.88
CA THR A 61 16.60 12.87 1.78
C THR A 61 15.52 12.92 0.70
N PHE A 62 15.95 13.19 -0.54
CA PHE A 62 15.08 13.21 -1.73
C PHE A 62 14.67 11.81 -2.17
N ILE A 63 15.55 10.83 -1.95
CA ILE A 63 15.30 9.41 -2.16
C ILE A 63 15.65 8.71 -0.86
N GLU A 64 14.67 8.06 -0.25
CA GLU A 64 14.84 7.23 0.95
C GLU A 64 14.71 5.76 0.55
N PHE A 65 15.79 5.01 0.75
CA PHE A 65 15.81 3.57 0.52
C PHE A 65 15.13 2.84 1.67
N ARG A 66 14.09 2.06 1.38
CA ARG A 66 13.41 1.19 2.33
C ARG A 66 13.51 -0.25 1.85
N ASN A 67 13.20 -1.21 2.72
CA ASN A 67 13.27 -2.63 2.35
C ASN A 67 12.42 -2.96 1.11
N GLY A 68 11.16 -2.52 1.09
CA GLY A 68 10.21 -2.85 0.02
C GLY A 68 10.13 -1.87 -1.14
N MET A 69 10.74 -0.69 -1.03
CA MET A 69 10.40 0.46 -1.88
C MET A 69 11.46 1.56 -1.83
N LEU A 70 11.43 2.44 -2.81
CA LEU A 70 12.03 3.77 -2.72
C LEU A 70 10.94 4.80 -2.43
N ASN A 71 11.15 5.63 -1.41
CA ASN A 71 10.30 6.81 -1.22
C ASN A 71 10.99 8.04 -1.83
N VAL A 72 10.31 8.70 -2.77
CA VAL A 72 10.84 9.86 -3.51
C VAL A 72 10.09 11.12 -3.09
N SER A 73 10.82 12.16 -2.69
CA SER A 73 10.28 13.43 -2.18
C SER A 73 10.98 14.62 -2.87
N PRO A 74 10.30 15.37 -3.76
CA PRO A 74 10.92 16.52 -4.44
C PRO A 74 11.43 17.63 -3.52
N ILE A 75 10.72 17.90 -2.42
CA ILE A 75 11.16 18.85 -1.38
C ILE A 75 12.24 18.25 -0.47
N GLY A 76 12.29 16.93 -0.33
CA GLY A 76 13.14 16.20 0.62
C GLY A 76 12.42 15.91 1.95
N ARG A 77 12.62 14.71 2.53
CA ARG A 77 11.91 14.28 3.74
C ARG A 77 12.32 15.00 5.03
N SER A 78 13.51 15.62 5.06
CA SER A 78 13.99 16.38 6.23
C SER A 78 13.38 17.78 6.36
N CYS A 79 12.26 18.06 5.70
CA CYS A 79 11.49 19.29 5.84
C CYS A 79 10.61 19.33 7.09
N THR A 80 10.33 20.55 7.57
CA THR A 80 9.45 20.80 8.71
C THR A 80 7.97 20.56 8.35
N LEU A 81 7.08 20.54 9.35
CA LEU A 81 5.65 20.40 9.10
C LEU A 81 5.09 21.56 8.27
N GLU A 82 5.50 22.79 8.56
CA GLU A 82 5.08 23.98 7.80
C GLU A 82 5.51 23.88 6.34
N GLU A 83 6.74 23.43 6.08
CA GLU A 83 7.27 23.20 4.73
C GLU A 83 6.53 22.06 4.01
N ARG A 84 6.08 21.03 4.73
CA ARG A 84 5.23 19.96 4.15
C ARG A 84 3.88 20.51 3.69
N ILE A 85 3.27 21.38 4.48
CA ILE A 85 2.00 22.02 4.15
C ILE A 85 2.18 22.91 2.91
N GLU A 86 3.19 23.77 2.91
CA GLU A 86 3.52 24.65 1.78
C GLU A 86 3.77 23.86 0.48
N PHE A 87 4.56 22.77 0.54
CA PHE A 87 4.79 21.92 -0.62
C PHE A 87 3.51 21.22 -1.08
N SER A 88 2.68 20.74 -0.16
CA SER A 88 1.41 20.07 -0.50
C SER A 88 0.46 21.01 -1.26
N GLU A 89 0.38 22.27 -0.84
CA GLU A 89 -0.40 23.30 -1.54
C GLU A 89 0.15 23.62 -2.93
N LEU A 90 1.47 23.73 -3.05
CA LEU A 90 2.15 23.93 -4.33
C LEU A 90 1.93 22.75 -5.28
N ASP A 91 2.12 21.53 -4.78
CA ASP A 91 1.98 20.30 -5.54
C ASP A 91 0.55 20.12 -6.06
N LYS A 92 -0.48 20.50 -5.29
CA LYS A 92 -1.87 20.52 -5.78
C LYS A 92 -2.08 21.48 -6.96
N LYS A 93 -1.40 22.64 -6.95
CA LYS A 93 -1.52 23.65 -8.00
C LYS A 93 -0.72 23.28 -9.25
N GLU A 94 0.52 22.84 -9.06
CA GLU A 94 1.47 22.61 -10.16
C GLU A 94 1.56 21.15 -10.63
N LYS A 95 0.96 20.22 -9.88
CA LYS A 95 0.93 18.79 -10.13
C LYS A 95 2.34 18.19 -10.23
N ILE A 96 3.25 18.59 -9.33
CA ILE A 96 4.68 18.25 -9.39
C ILE A 96 4.89 16.74 -9.32
N ARG A 97 4.35 16.08 -8.28
CA ARG A 97 4.47 14.64 -8.07
C ARG A 97 3.72 13.85 -9.15
N GLU A 98 2.57 14.34 -9.61
CA GLU A 98 1.82 13.71 -10.70
C GLU A 98 2.65 13.67 -11.99
N LYS A 99 3.17 14.81 -12.44
CA LYS A 99 4.01 14.90 -13.64
C LYS A 99 5.26 14.04 -13.53
N PHE A 100 5.88 14.02 -12.34
CA PHE A 100 7.05 13.20 -12.09
C PHE A 100 6.73 11.70 -12.18
N VAL A 101 5.63 11.25 -11.56
CA VAL A 101 5.17 9.86 -11.66
C VAL A 101 4.83 9.48 -13.11
N GLU A 102 4.18 10.36 -13.87
CA GLU A 102 3.89 10.08 -15.29
C GLU A 102 5.17 9.97 -16.14
N ALA A 103 6.18 10.81 -15.88
CA ALA A 103 7.48 10.70 -16.54
C ALA A 103 8.19 9.38 -16.19
N LEU A 104 8.14 8.96 -14.92
CA LEU A 104 8.68 7.68 -14.46
C LEU A 104 7.95 6.48 -15.10
N LYS A 105 6.62 6.52 -15.18
CA LYS A 105 5.84 5.46 -15.83
C LYS A 105 6.19 5.33 -17.31
N ALA A 106 6.39 6.44 -18.01
CA ALA A 106 6.77 6.44 -19.42
C ALA A 106 8.19 5.88 -19.62
N GLU A 107 9.16 6.33 -18.82
CA GLU A 107 10.56 5.89 -18.91
C GLU A 107 10.73 4.41 -18.56
N PHE A 108 10.04 3.93 -17.52
CA PHE A 108 10.18 2.57 -17.01
C PHE A 108 9.02 1.65 -17.43
N ALA A 109 8.33 1.98 -18.53
CA ALA A 109 7.22 1.20 -19.05
C ALA A 109 7.65 -0.26 -19.29
N GLY A 110 6.86 -1.21 -18.80
CA GLY A 110 7.14 -2.65 -18.94
C GLY A 110 8.24 -3.20 -18.04
N LYS A 111 8.88 -2.39 -17.19
CA LYS A 111 9.95 -2.83 -16.26
C LYS A 111 9.44 -3.27 -14.88
N GLY A 112 8.13 -3.55 -14.76
CA GLY A 112 7.55 -4.09 -13.51
C GLY A 112 7.60 -3.15 -12.32
N LEU A 113 7.52 -1.83 -12.54
CA LEU A 113 7.44 -0.84 -11.46
C LEU A 113 6.01 -0.35 -11.25
N ARG A 114 5.72 0.00 -10.00
CA ARG A 114 4.48 0.65 -9.56
C ARG A 114 4.81 1.89 -8.74
N PHE A 115 3.86 2.82 -8.77
CA PHE A 115 4.01 4.14 -8.19
C PHE A 115 2.75 4.47 -7.39
N SER A 116 2.91 4.78 -6.10
CA SER A 116 1.79 5.21 -5.25
C SER A 116 2.05 6.60 -4.68
N ARG A 117 1.12 7.52 -4.88
CA ARG A 117 1.20 8.87 -4.31
C ARG A 117 0.61 8.84 -2.90
N GLY A 118 1.46 8.58 -1.91
CA GLY A 118 1.10 8.60 -0.48
C GLY A 118 1.55 9.89 0.23
N GLY A 119 0.66 10.45 1.06
CA GLY A 119 0.98 11.58 1.95
C GLY A 119 1.16 12.94 1.25
N MET A 120 1.82 13.88 1.95
CA MET A 120 1.87 15.30 1.55
C MET A 120 3.02 15.66 0.61
N ILE A 121 4.14 14.94 0.68
CA ILE A 121 5.41 15.40 0.07
C ILE A 121 6.08 14.40 -0.86
N SER A 122 5.66 13.14 -0.83
CA SER A 122 6.37 12.05 -1.48
C SER A 122 5.45 11.17 -2.31
N PHE A 123 6.06 10.21 -3.00
CA PHE A 123 5.41 9.04 -3.56
C PHE A 123 6.37 7.84 -3.41
N ASP A 124 5.82 6.64 -3.41
CA ASP A 124 6.57 5.39 -3.29
C ASP A 124 6.72 4.74 -4.67
N VAL A 125 7.90 4.15 -4.91
CA VAL A 125 8.22 3.32 -6.06
C VAL A 125 8.55 1.93 -5.57
N PHE A 126 7.84 0.93 -6.08
CA PHE A 126 7.98 -0.46 -5.64
C PHE A 126 7.74 -1.42 -6.83
N PRO A 127 8.21 -2.67 -6.75
CA PRO A 127 7.93 -3.66 -7.78
C PRO A 127 6.45 -3.96 -7.92
N GLU A 128 6.02 -4.34 -9.12
CA GLU A 128 4.67 -4.83 -9.37
C GLU A 128 4.34 -6.04 -8.48
N GLY A 129 3.14 -6.02 -7.88
CA GLY A 129 2.70 -7.06 -6.95
C GLY A 129 3.22 -6.91 -5.51
N TRP A 130 4.05 -5.89 -5.22
CA TRP A 130 4.50 -5.58 -3.85
C TRP A 130 3.56 -4.61 -3.11
N ASP A 131 2.30 -4.54 -3.57
CA ASP A 131 1.20 -3.94 -2.81
C ASP A 131 0.73 -4.90 -1.68
N LYS A 132 -0.39 -4.59 -1.04
CA LYS A 132 -0.89 -5.35 0.11
C LYS A 132 -1.14 -6.84 -0.23
N ARG A 133 -1.33 -7.21 -1.50
CA ARG A 133 -1.47 -8.61 -1.94
C ARG A 133 -0.24 -9.47 -1.66
N TYR A 134 0.94 -8.88 -1.49
CA TYR A 134 2.17 -9.64 -1.23
C TYR A 134 2.07 -10.54 0.01
N CYS A 135 1.22 -10.22 0.99
CA CYS A 135 1.00 -11.08 2.14
C CYS A 135 0.17 -12.34 1.80
N LEU A 136 -0.69 -12.28 0.78
CA LEU A 136 -1.60 -13.37 0.42
C LEU A 136 -0.85 -14.62 -0.05
N ASP A 137 0.28 -14.45 -0.74
CA ASP A 137 1.12 -15.59 -1.19
C ASP A 137 1.63 -16.45 -0.03
N ARG A 138 1.81 -15.85 1.16
CA ARG A 138 2.14 -16.59 2.38
C ARG A 138 0.91 -17.24 3.00
N LEU A 139 -0.22 -16.55 2.98
CA LEU A 139 -1.47 -17.03 3.56
C LEU A 139 -2.07 -18.20 2.78
N ASP A 140 -1.81 -18.27 1.47
CA ASP A 140 -2.17 -19.42 0.62
C ASP A 140 -1.54 -20.73 1.13
N GLN A 141 -0.38 -20.66 1.80
CA GLN A 141 0.28 -21.83 2.39
C GLN A 141 -0.38 -22.27 3.70
N GLU A 142 -1.16 -21.40 4.33
CA GLU A 142 -1.73 -21.64 5.66
C GLU A 142 -3.11 -22.31 5.62
N SER A 143 -3.68 -22.60 4.44
CA SER A 143 -4.94 -23.35 4.26
C SER A 143 -6.13 -22.76 5.05
N PHE A 144 -6.40 -21.47 4.87
CA PHE A 144 -7.63 -20.82 5.33
C PHE A 144 -8.77 -21.10 4.35
N ASP A 145 -9.99 -21.25 4.89
CA ASP A 145 -11.18 -21.48 4.07
C ASP A 145 -11.69 -20.14 3.50
N THR A 146 -11.64 -19.07 4.31
CA THR A 146 -12.05 -17.72 3.93
C THR A 146 -11.09 -16.68 4.52
N ILE A 147 -10.64 -15.74 3.70
CA ILE A 147 -9.84 -14.57 4.13
C ILE A 147 -10.71 -13.33 3.99
N HIS A 148 -11.06 -12.68 5.09
CA HIS A 148 -11.74 -11.39 5.08
C HIS A 148 -10.71 -10.27 5.14
N PHE A 149 -10.79 -9.29 4.25
CA PHE A 149 -9.93 -8.11 4.27
C PHE A 149 -10.74 -6.86 4.59
N PHE A 150 -10.28 -6.01 5.51
CA PHE A 150 -10.92 -4.75 5.89
C PHE A 150 -9.98 -3.58 5.62
N GLY A 151 -10.42 -2.62 4.79
CA GLY A 151 -9.62 -1.46 4.39
C GLY A 151 -10.47 -0.20 4.15
N ASN A 152 -9.85 0.97 4.30
CA ASN A 152 -10.50 2.28 4.16
C ASN A 152 -10.20 2.99 2.84
N GLU A 153 -9.12 2.63 2.16
CA GLU A 153 -8.72 3.17 0.86
C GLU A 153 -8.94 2.15 -0.28
N THR A 154 -10.15 1.57 -0.33
CA THR A 154 -10.50 0.44 -1.23
C THR A 154 -11.00 0.85 -2.61
N SER A 155 -11.01 2.14 -2.94
CA SER A 155 -11.35 2.63 -4.29
C SER A 155 -10.13 2.59 -5.21
N PRO A 156 -10.31 2.51 -6.55
CA PRO A 156 -9.18 2.52 -7.50
C PRO A 156 -8.18 3.65 -7.24
N GLY A 157 -6.92 3.28 -7.01
CA GLY A 157 -5.83 4.21 -6.68
C GLY A 157 -5.60 4.45 -5.19
N GLY A 158 -6.46 3.94 -4.31
CA GLY A 158 -6.20 3.82 -2.88
C GLY A 158 -5.29 2.63 -2.57
N ASN A 159 -4.61 2.66 -1.43
CA ASN A 159 -3.58 1.66 -1.12
C ASN A 159 -4.13 0.26 -0.74
N ASP A 160 -5.44 0.14 -0.52
CA ASP A 160 -6.13 -1.11 -0.19
C ASP A 160 -6.75 -1.79 -1.42
N TYR A 161 -6.87 -1.06 -2.53
CA TYR A 161 -7.65 -1.50 -3.69
C TYR A 161 -7.22 -2.90 -4.15
N GLU A 162 -5.92 -3.12 -4.33
CA GLU A 162 -5.43 -4.36 -4.92
C GLU A 162 -5.69 -5.59 -4.05
N ILE A 163 -5.58 -5.50 -2.71
CA ILE A 163 -5.89 -6.62 -1.82
C ILE A 163 -7.40 -6.80 -1.63
N TYR A 164 -8.15 -5.69 -1.59
CA TYR A 164 -9.61 -5.70 -1.47
C TYR A 164 -10.28 -6.37 -2.68
N ASP A 165 -9.74 -6.13 -3.87
CA ASP A 165 -10.24 -6.67 -5.15
C ASP A 165 -9.61 -8.03 -5.52
N ASP A 166 -8.66 -8.54 -4.71
CA ASP A 166 -8.02 -9.85 -4.97
C ASP A 166 -9.02 -11.00 -4.74
N PRO A 167 -9.16 -11.94 -5.69
CA PRO A 167 -10.14 -13.03 -5.60
C PRO A 167 -9.92 -13.99 -4.43
N ARG A 168 -8.74 -13.96 -3.78
CA ARG A 168 -8.46 -14.73 -2.56
C ARG A 168 -9.09 -14.12 -1.32
N THR A 169 -9.63 -12.91 -1.40
CA THR A 169 -10.21 -12.21 -0.25
C THR A 169 -11.70 -11.92 -0.41
N VAL A 170 -12.40 -11.82 0.71
CA VAL A 170 -13.71 -11.19 0.85
C VAL A 170 -13.47 -9.78 1.38
N GLY A 171 -13.49 -8.79 0.49
CA GLY A 171 -13.18 -7.40 0.82
C GLY A 171 -14.33 -6.64 1.51
N HIS A 172 -14.00 -5.88 2.56
CA HIS A 172 -14.88 -5.02 3.34
C HIS A 172 -14.33 -3.59 3.35
N SER A 173 -15.07 -2.66 2.73
CA SER A 173 -14.76 -1.24 2.79
C SER A 173 -15.27 -0.66 4.10
N VAL A 174 -14.42 0.06 4.84
CA VAL A 174 -14.72 0.64 6.15
C VAL A 174 -14.27 2.10 6.23
N VAL A 175 -14.97 2.94 6.99
CA VAL A 175 -14.63 4.38 7.10
C VAL A 175 -13.99 4.78 8.43
N SER A 176 -14.01 3.89 9.42
CA SER A 176 -13.45 4.15 10.75
C SER A 176 -13.18 2.85 11.51
N PRO A 177 -12.35 2.88 12.56
CA PRO A 177 -12.19 1.73 13.45
C PRO A 177 -13.52 1.24 14.04
N GLN A 178 -14.46 2.14 14.32
CA GLN A 178 -15.78 1.79 14.85
C GLN A 178 -16.63 1.03 13.82
N ASP A 179 -16.58 1.44 12.55
CA ASP A 179 -17.24 0.75 11.45
C ASP A 179 -16.64 -0.66 11.25
N THR A 180 -15.31 -0.80 11.35
CA THR A 180 -14.65 -2.12 11.34
C THR A 180 -15.16 -3.03 12.46
N VAL A 181 -15.28 -2.50 13.69
CA VAL A 181 -15.83 -3.26 14.84
C VAL A 181 -17.27 -3.67 14.57
N GLN A 182 -18.10 -2.76 14.08
CA GLN A 182 -19.49 -3.05 13.75
C GLN A 182 -19.59 -4.15 12.70
N ARG A 183 -18.82 -4.05 11.61
CA ARG A 183 -18.82 -5.05 10.53
C ARG A 183 -18.38 -6.43 11.02
N CYS A 184 -17.38 -6.48 11.90
CA CYS A 184 -16.95 -7.74 12.52
C CYS A 184 -18.05 -8.36 13.39
N ARG A 185 -18.82 -7.54 14.13
CA ARG A 185 -19.95 -8.02 14.93
C ARG A 185 -21.05 -8.61 14.04
N GLU A 186 -21.42 -7.92 12.97
CA GLU A 186 -22.44 -8.39 12.02
C GLU A 186 -22.03 -9.72 11.36
N LEU A 187 -20.76 -9.86 10.98
CA LEU A 187 -20.26 -11.06 10.27
C LEU A 187 -20.06 -12.26 11.20
N PHE A 188 -19.51 -12.05 12.39
CA PHE A 188 -18.99 -13.15 13.22
C PHE A 188 -19.73 -13.33 14.54
N PHE A 189 -20.60 -12.39 14.93
CA PHE A 189 -21.40 -12.42 16.15
C PHE A 189 -22.87 -12.04 15.92
N PRO A 190 -23.55 -12.59 14.89
CA PRO A 190 -24.87 -12.11 14.45
C PRO A 190 -25.96 -12.25 15.54
N GLU A 191 -25.85 -13.25 16.43
CA GLU A 191 -26.82 -13.47 17.51
C GLU A 191 -26.81 -12.35 18.56
N SER A 192 -25.67 -11.66 18.72
CA SER A 192 -25.53 -10.54 19.67
C SER A 192 -25.91 -9.18 19.09
N ALA A 193 -26.23 -9.09 17.79
CA ALA A 193 -26.65 -7.86 17.14
C ALA A 193 -28.14 -7.51 17.38
N HIS A 194 -28.95 -8.47 17.85
CA HIS A 194 -30.38 -8.30 18.11
C HIS A 194 -30.74 -7.92 19.57
N GLU A 195 -29.75 -7.77 20.45
CA GLU A 195 -29.95 -7.44 21.88
C GLU A 195 -29.56 -6.00 22.26
N ALA A 196 -29.25 -5.14 21.28
CA ALA A 196 -28.88 -3.73 21.51
C ALA A 196 -29.93 -2.74 20.97
#